data_AF-A0AAW8V781-F1
#
_entry.id   AF-A0AAW8V781-F1
#
_cell.length_a   1.000
_cell.length_b   1.000
_cell.length_c   1.000
_cell.angle_alpha   90.00
_cell.angle_beta   90.00
_cell.angle_gamma   90.00
#
_symmetry.space_group_name_H-M   'P 1'
#
loop_
_entity.id
_entity.type
_entity.pdbx_description
1 polymer ?
#
loop_
_entity_poly.entity_id
_entity_poly.type
_entity_poly.pdbx_seq_one_letter_code
_entity_poly.pdbx_strand_id
1 'polypeptide(L)'
;MYGIKIKNVIKLFLLKFLRNKYRYKINIQHHLISIEGKCGEFDLSQLNYVYLVKDPEIRNNRLTLYLNDFFKIGVNYHGFTQMYQTLSSKYGFDDATFFEYLCKKGPFSIQIWRKKQTQNYVILDEAYTDYTQGFEIQSPEKIFIPWGTTYEALFQQTQFKEKGISYGFIFPIRIGRLLLKDVWITPSVRKDVPILALYTECYHESATEKSYQELTATLRENQQLIRSCVEERADPKLYQSVLRLNMTEFELRYYRHIRDDFDRGYTKFSIRDTTDYLDYVINEPYESQLVISDYLVIEAQDLIKMDYTDNSIVKRRPPKIKEKFRDAQSLIWTDDLNHKIGFTSDDRAIVFDKADIESFTLANIETTRRHNRSSLSICFVDKNKEAITVFLAEHHFLIPYVDKIKTLTQKEVLFLEEYIEDV
;
A
#
# COMPACT_ATOMS: atom_id res chain seq x y z
N MET A 1 -44.16 -7.66 0.83
CA MET A 1 -44.10 -9.00 0.18
C MET A 1 -44.33 -8.81 -1.31
N TYR A 2 -43.27 -8.64 -2.10
CA TYR A 2 -43.37 -8.67 -3.57
C TYR A 2 -43.07 -10.09 -4.02
N GLY A 3 -44.11 -10.88 -4.30
CA GLY A 3 -43.95 -12.21 -4.86
C GLY A 3 -43.44 -12.13 -6.31
N ILE A 4 -42.51 -13.03 -6.67
CA ILE A 4 -42.07 -13.22 -8.05
C ILE A 4 -43.29 -13.45 -8.95
N LYS A 5 -43.47 -12.63 -10.00
CA LYS A 5 -44.59 -12.76 -10.94
C LYS A 5 -44.69 -14.20 -11.47
N ILE A 6 -45.91 -14.74 -11.61
CA ILE A 6 -46.18 -16.11 -12.07
C ILE A 6 -45.42 -16.46 -13.37
N LYS A 7 -45.35 -15.52 -14.32
CA LYS A 7 -44.58 -15.65 -15.58
C LYS A 7 -43.09 -15.94 -15.35
N ASN A 8 -42.50 -15.38 -14.30
CA ASN A 8 -41.09 -15.56 -13.93
C ASN A 8 -40.86 -16.89 -13.19
N VAL A 9 -41.85 -17.36 -12.42
CA VAL A 9 -41.85 -18.71 -11.84
C VAL A 9 -41.82 -19.76 -12.94
N ILE A 10 -42.57 -19.55 -14.03
CA ILE A 10 -42.54 -20.42 -15.22
C ILE A 10 -41.16 -20.42 -15.88
N LYS A 11 -40.48 -19.27 -16.01
CA LYS A 11 -39.09 -19.20 -16.51
C LYS A 11 -38.12 -20.01 -15.63
N LEU A 12 -38.22 -19.89 -14.30
CA LEU A 12 -37.43 -20.70 -13.36
C LEU A 12 -37.73 -22.19 -13.48
N PHE A 13 -39.00 -22.54 -13.72
CA PHE A 13 -39.42 -23.93 -13.94
C PHE A 13 -38.88 -24.48 -15.26
N LEU A 14 -38.86 -23.67 -16.33
CA LEU A 14 -38.29 -24.05 -17.63
C LEU A 14 -36.76 -24.27 -17.57
N LEU A 15 -36.04 -23.57 -16.69
CA LEU A 15 -34.62 -23.88 -16.42
C LEU A 15 -34.43 -25.32 -15.92
N LYS A 16 -35.44 -25.95 -15.30
CA LYS A 16 -35.37 -27.35 -14.86
C LYS A 16 -35.26 -28.32 -16.05
N PHE A 17 -35.78 -27.99 -17.23
CA PHE A 17 -35.69 -28.84 -18.43
C PHE A 17 -34.35 -28.71 -19.17
N LEU A 18 -33.55 -27.68 -18.86
CA LEU A 18 -32.13 -27.61 -19.27
C LEU A 18 -31.21 -28.46 -18.37
N ARG A 19 -31.76 -29.11 -17.33
CA ARG A 19 -31.03 -29.97 -16.39
C ARG A 19 -30.99 -31.40 -16.91
N ASN A 20 -29.88 -31.81 -17.53
CA ASN A 20 -29.64 -33.23 -17.78
C ASN A 20 -28.16 -33.63 -17.84
N LYS A 21 -27.24 -32.86 -17.21
CA LYS A 21 -25.80 -33.18 -17.34
C LYS A 21 -24.90 -32.98 -16.13
N TYR A 22 -25.37 -32.46 -14.97
CA TYR A 22 -24.47 -32.14 -13.85
C TYR A 22 -25.00 -32.60 -12.49
N ARG A 23 -24.10 -33.16 -11.66
CA ARG A 23 -24.35 -33.76 -10.34
C ARG A 23 -24.33 -32.78 -9.15
N TYR A 24 -24.23 -31.47 -9.39
CA TYR A 24 -24.10 -30.48 -8.30
C TYR A 24 -25.46 -30.13 -7.69
N LYS A 25 -25.56 -30.23 -6.36
CA LYS A 25 -26.75 -29.91 -5.57
C LYS A 25 -26.43 -28.82 -4.56
N ILE A 26 -27.26 -27.80 -4.49
CA ILE A 26 -27.14 -26.68 -3.56
C ILE A 26 -27.86 -27.04 -2.26
N ASN A 27 -27.17 -26.90 -1.15
CA ASN A 27 -27.74 -26.98 0.19
C ASN A 27 -27.66 -25.61 0.86
N ILE A 28 -28.71 -25.26 1.61
CA ILE A 28 -28.75 -24.04 2.43
C ILE A 28 -29.11 -24.48 3.83
N GLN A 29 -28.26 -24.14 4.78
CA GLN A 29 -28.50 -24.38 6.21
C GLN A 29 -28.25 -23.06 6.94
N HIS A 30 -29.32 -22.46 7.48
CA HIS A 30 -29.26 -21.17 8.16
C HIS A 30 -28.63 -20.05 7.31
N HIS A 31 -27.38 -19.69 7.61
CA HIS A 31 -26.60 -18.65 6.93
C HIS A 31 -25.59 -19.22 5.93
N LEU A 32 -25.48 -20.53 5.79
CA LEU A 32 -24.44 -21.17 4.98
C LEU A 32 -25.03 -21.76 3.69
N ILE A 33 -24.37 -21.52 2.57
CA ILE A 33 -24.63 -22.15 1.28
C ILE A 33 -23.48 -23.08 0.93
N SER A 34 -23.78 -24.33 0.59
CA SER A 34 -22.79 -25.30 0.11
C SER A 34 -23.24 -25.97 -1.19
N ILE A 35 -22.28 -26.45 -1.97
CA ILE A 35 -22.55 -27.16 -3.24
C ILE A 35 -21.96 -28.56 -3.14
N GLU A 36 -22.82 -29.58 -3.06
CA GLU A 36 -22.40 -30.99 -3.06
C GLU A 36 -21.55 -31.30 -4.30
N GLY A 37 -20.37 -31.90 -4.09
CA GLY A 37 -19.40 -32.21 -5.15
C GLY A 37 -18.43 -31.08 -5.51
N LYS A 38 -18.49 -29.93 -4.82
CA LYS A 38 -17.43 -28.91 -4.81
C LYS A 38 -16.93 -28.70 -3.38
N CYS A 39 -15.64 -28.45 -3.20
CA CYS A 39 -15.12 -27.93 -1.94
C CYS A 39 -15.41 -26.43 -1.90
N GLY A 40 -16.36 -26.01 -1.05
CA GLY A 40 -16.68 -24.60 -0.86
C GLY A 40 -18.02 -24.40 -0.17
N GLU A 41 -17.99 -23.65 0.92
CA GLU A 41 -19.16 -23.15 1.62
C GLU A 41 -19.09 -21.61 1.63
N PHE A 42 -20.26 -20.97 1.65
CA PHE A 42 -20.37 -19.52 1.67
C PHE A 42 -21.28 -19.07 2.79
N ASP A 43 -20.73 -18.26 3.70
CA ASP A 43 -21.49 -17.59 4.73
C ASP A 43 -22.16 -16.33 4.15
N LEU A 44 -23.49 -16.35 4.15
CA LEU A 44 -24.36 -15.26 3.72
C LEU A 44 -24.21 -13.98 4.53
N SER A 45 -23.58 -14.01 5.71
CA SER A 45 -23.22 -12.81 6.47
C SER A 45 -22.18 -11.94 5.72
N GLN A 46 -21.37 -12.58 4.88
CA GLN A 46 -20.30 -11.96 4.11
C GLN A 46 -20.79 -11.42 2.75
N LEU A 47 -22.06 -11.61 2.41
CA LEU A 47 -22.61 -11.20 1.11
C LEU A 47 -22.64 -9.67 0.97
N ASN A 48 -21.89 -9.15 -0.01
CA ASN A 48 -21.78 -7.71 -0.30
C ASN A 48 -22.47 -7.33 -1.61
N TYR A 49 -22.47 -8.21 -2.60
CA TYR A 49 -23.18 -8.02 -3.86
C TYR A 49 -23.51 -9.36 -4.53
N VAL A 50 -24.47 -9.30 -5.45
CA VAL A 50 -24.85 -10.43 -6.30
C VAL A 50 -24.89 -9.99 -7.74
N TYR A 51 -24.15 -10.73 -8.56
CA TYR A 51 -24.10 -10.53 -10.01
C TYR A 51 -24.62 -11.76 -10.75
N LEU A 52 -25.33 -11.51 -11.84
CA LEU A 52 -25.64 -12.52 -12.84
C LEU A 52 -24.67 -12.35 -14.00
N VAL A 53 -23.88 -13.39 -14.27
CA VAL A 53 -22.78 -13.34 -15.24
C VAL A 53 -22.94 -14.44 -16.27
N LYS A 54 -22.69 -14.08 -17.53
CA LYS A 54 -22.55 -14.98 -18.66
C LYS A 54 -21.23 -14.68 -19.34
N ASP A 55 -20.24 -15.52 -19.07
CA ASP A 55 -18.85 -15.35 -19.50
C ASP A 55 -18.50 -16.40 -20.57
N PRO A 56 -18.03 -15.99 -21.76
CA PRO A 56 -17.71 -16.89 -22.85
C PRO A 56 -16.39 -17.67 -22.64
N GLU A 57 -15.49 -17.21 -21.76
CA GLU A 57 -14.21 -17.87 -21.45
C GLU A 57 -14.37 -19.02 -20.45
N ILE A 58 -15.46 -19.03 -19.67
CA ILE A 58 -15.82 -20.17 -18.83
C ILE A 58 -16.38 -21.29 -19.74
N ARG A 59 -15.67 -22.43 -19.84
CA ARG A 59 -16.11 -23.62 -20.60
C ARG A 59 -17.62 -23.88 -20.39
N ASN A 60 -18.40 -23.75 -21.47
CA ASN A 60 -19.87 -23.83 -21.55
C ASN A 60 -20.69 -22.55 -21.28
N ASN A 61 -20.13 -21.33 -21.39
CA ASN A 61 -20.87 -20.06 -21.45
C ASN A 61 -22.05 -19.98 -20.44
N ARG A 62 -21.80 -20.47 -19.21
CA ARG A 62 -22.87 -20.79 -18.27
C ARG A 62 -23.28 -19.54 -17.54
N LEU A 63 -24.55 -19.21 -17.66
CA LEU A 63 -25.19 -18.25 -16.79
C LEU A 63 -24.96 -18.67 -15.33
N THR A 64 -24.30 -17.79 -14.57
CA THR A 64 -23.78 -18.05 -13.24
C THR A 64 -24.14 -16.90 -12.32
N LEU A 65 -24.61 -17.23 -11.13
CA LEU A 65 -24.82 -16.30 -10.03
C LEU A 65 -23.54 -16.20 -9.21
N TYR A 66 -22.97 -15.01 -9.11
CA TYR A 66 -21.81 -14.71 -8.28
C TYR A 66 -22.30 -14.14 -6.95
N LEU A 67 -21.96 -14.81 -5.86
CA LEU A 67 -22.06 -14.29 -4.50
C LEU A 67 -20.66 -13.81 -4.12
N ASN A 68 -20.44 -12.49 -4.13
CA ASN A 68 -19.10 -11.87 -4.13
C ASN A 68 -18.19 -12.37 -5.28
N ASP A 69 -16.87 -12.14 -5.20
CA ASP A 69 -15.90 -12.49 -6.25
C ASP A 69 -15.69 -14.01 -6.43
N PHE A 70 -15.84 -14.79 -5.36
CA PHE A 70 -15.30 -16.15 -5.30
C PHE A 70 -16.35 -17.26 -5.31
N PHE A 71 -17.59 -17.02 -4.84
CA PHE A 71 -18.58 -18.09 -4.72
C PHE A 71 -19.55 -18.10 -5.90
N LYS A 72 -19.35 -19.07 -6.80
CA LYS A 72 -20.03 -19.15 -8.11
C LYS A 72 -21.06 -20.27 -8.16
N ILE A 73 -22.32 -19.92 -8.43
CA ILE A 73 -23.43 -20.87 -8.48
C ILE A 73 -24.02 -20.91 -9.90
N GLY A 74 -23.98 -22.08 -10.54
CA GLY A 74 -24.63 -22.26 -11.84
C GLY A 74 -26.14 -22.24 -11.70
N VAL A 75 -26.84 -21.50 -12.57
CA VAL A 75 -28.32 -21.43 -12.56
C VAL A 75 -29.00 -22.79 -12.83
N ASN A 76 -28.24 -23.74 -13.38
CA ASN A 76 -28.68 -25.08 -13.72
C ASN A 76 -28.48 -26.11 -12.59
N TYR A 77 -27.91 -25.74 -11.44
CA TYR A 77 -27.68 -26.67 -10.32
C TYR A 77 -29.00 -27.12 -9.68
N HIS A 78 -29.02 -28.33 -9.12
CA HIS A 78 -30.16 -28.80 -8.35
C HIS A 78 -30.33 -27.94 -7.09
N GLY A 79 -31.56 -27.53 -6.77
CA GLY A 79 -31.83 -26.62 -5.66
C GLY A 79 -31.72 -25.12 -5.98
N PHE A 80 -31.23 -24.72 -7.17
CA PHE A 80 -31.02 -23.30 -7.51
C PHE A 80 -32.30 -22.46 -7.38
N THR A 81 -33.42 -22.96 -7.88
CA THR A 81 -34.71 -22.24 -7.84
C THR A 81 -35.12 -21.88 -6.41
N GLN A 82 -35.03 -22.85 -5.49
CA GLN A 82 -35.38 -22.65 -4.09
C GLN A 82 -34.39 -21.69 -3.43
N MET A 83 -33.09 -21.86 -3.70
CA MET A 83 -32.05 -20.95 -3.21
C MET A 83 -32.28 -19.51 -3.65
N TYR A 84 -32.46 -19.29 -4.96
CA TYR A 84 -32.69 -17.97 -5.52
C TYR A 84 -33.93 -17.31 -4.92
N GLN A 85 -35.03 -18.04 -4.78
CA GLN A 85 -36.26 -17.54 -4.16
C GLN A 85 -36.04 -17.14 -2.69
N THR A 86 -35.34 -17.96 -1.91
CA THR A 86 -35.02 -17.66 -0.52
C THR A 86 -34.15 -16.41 -0.41
N LEU A 87 -33.09 -16.30 -1.21
CA LEU A 87 -32.18 -15.15 -1.17
C LEU A 87 -32.84 -13.88 -1.71
N SER A 88 -33.57 -13.96 -2.83
CA SER A 88 -34.29 -12.82 -3.40
C SER A 88 -35.32 -12.28 -2.41
N SER A 89 -36.08 -13.15 -1.73
CA SER A 89 -37.02 -12.75 -0.69
C SER A 89 -36.32 -12.11 0.52
N LYS A 90 -35.19 -12.68 0.96
CA LYS A 90 -34.44 -12.21 2.13
C LYS A 90 -33.76 -10.86 1.90
N TYR A 91 -33.14 -10.68 0.73
CA TYR A 91 -32.27 -9.54 0.44
C TYR A 91 -32.90 -8.51 -0.49
N GLY A 92 -33.99 -8.85 -1.17
CA GLY A 92 -34.66 -7.98 -2.15
C GLY A 92 -33.86 -7.87 -3.44
N PHE A 93 -33.59 -9.01 -4.09
CA PHE A 93 -32.91 -8.99 -5.40
C PHE A 93 -33.78 -8.28 -6.45
N ASP A 94 -33.14 -7.61 -7.40
CA ASP A 94 -33.79 -7.08 -8.59
C ASP A 94 -34.15 -8.22 -9.54
N ASP A 95 -35.29 -8.85 -9.22
CA ASP A 95 -35.86 -9.93 -9.99
C ASP A 95 -36.18 -9.48 -11.43
N ALA A 96 -36.56 -8.22 -11.64
CA ALA A 96 -36.88 -7.73 -12.98
C ALA A 96 -35.65 -7.82 -13.88
N THR A 97 -34.52 -7.27 -13.41
CA THR A 97 -33.23 -7.34 -14.11
C THR A 97 -32.76 -8.79 -14.25
N PHE A 98 -32.85 -9.61 -13.19
CA PHE A 98 -32.48 -11.02 -13.27
C PHE A 98 -33.24 -11.76 -14.40
N PHE A 99 -34.56 -11.63 -14.46
CA PHE A 99 -35.41 -12.35 -15.43
C PHE A 99 -35.34 -11.79 -16.86
N GLU A 100 -34.98 -10.53 -17.02
CA GLU A 100 -34.61 -9.95 -18.31
C GLU A 100 -33.33 -10.59 -18.83
N TYR A 101 -32.28 -10.61 -18.00
CA TYR A 101 -30.95 -11.07 -18.39
C TYR A 101 -30.83 -12.59 -18.45
N LEU A 102 -31.71 -13.34 -17.77
CA LEU A 102 -31.77 -14.81 -17.81
C LEU A 102 -31.82 -15.37 -19.24
N CYS A 103 -32.51 -14.67 -20.15
CA CYS A 103 -32.69 -15.10 -21.54
C CYS A 103 -31.79 -14.34 -22.54
N LYS A 104 -30.93 -13.44 -22.07
CA LYS A 104 -30.13 -12.57 -22.94
C LYS A 104 -29.04 -13.36 -23.67
N LYS A 105 -28.89 -13.06 -24.96
CA LYS A 105 -27.81 -13.59 -25.80
C LYS A 105 -26.55 -12.74 -25.61
N GLY A 106 -25.40 -13.34 -25.87
CA GLY A 106 -24.09 -12.68 -25.72
C GLY A 106 -23.58 -12.67 -24.27
N PRO A 107 -22.32 -12.26 -24.08
CA PRO A 107 -21.68 -12.16 -22.77
C PRO A 107 -22.19 -10.94 -22.01
N PHE A 108 -22.34 -11.08 -20.69
CA PHE A 108 -22.73 -9.97 -19.83
C PHE A 108 -22.35 -10.24 -18.37
N SER A 109 -22.36 -9.18 -17.58
CA SER A 109 -22.35 -9.25 -16.14
C SER A 109 -23.18 -8.09 -15.60
N ILE A 110 -24.19 -8.42 -14.79
CA ILE A 110 -25.15 -7.44 -14.29
C ILE A 110 -25.37 -7.62 -12.80
N GLN A 111 -25.32 -6.51 -12.06
CA GLN A 111 -25.64 -6.49 -10.65
C GLN A 111 -27.16 -6.66 -10.50
N ILE A 112 -27.59 -7.62 -9.69
CA ILE A 112 -29.01 -7.77 -9.33
C ILE A 112 -29.25 -7.42 -7.86
N TRP A 113 -28.20 -7.28 -7.06
CA TRP A 113 -28.30 -6.83 -5.68
C TRP A 113 -26.97 -6.33 -5.14
N ARG A 114 -27.02 -5.39 -4.20
CA ARG A 114 -25.89 -4.92 -3.41
C ARG A 114 -26.33 -4.64 -1.99
N LYS A 115 -25.47 -4.98 -1.02
CA LYS A 115 -25.66 -4.63 0.39
C LYS A 115 -25.62 -3.11 0.52
N LYS A 116 -26.65 -2.52 1.12
CA LYS A 116 -26.62 -1.11 1.50
C LYS A 116 -25.51 -0.91 2.53
N GLN A 117 -24.63 0.05 2.27
CA GLN A 117 -23.51 0.37 3.14
C GLN A 117 -23.88 1.59 3.99
N THR A 118 -23.40 1.61 5.23
CA THR A 118 -23.53 2.81 6.05
C THR A 118 -22.50 3.81 5.57
N GLN A 119 -22.92 5.04 5.30
CA GLN A 119 -21.99 6.09 4.92
C GLN A 119 -20.97 6.33 6.04
N ASN A 120 -19.68 6.28 5.68
CA ASN A 120 -18.57 6.34 6.63
C ASN A 120 -17.71 7.59 6.46
N TYR A 121 -18.22 8.61 5.77
CA TYR A 121 -17.63 9.94 5.69
C TYR A 121 -18.72 11.02 5.81
N VAL A 122 -18.33 12.20 6.27
CA VAL A 122 -19.18 13.38 6.35
C VAL A 122 -18.40 14.57 5.81
N ILE A 123 -19.07 15.42 5.02
CA ILE A 123 -18.56 16.73 4.62
C ILE A 123 -19.13 17.74 5.61
N LEU A 124 -18.25 18.39 6.38
CA LEU A 124 -18.61 19.35 7.42
C LEU A 124 -19.01 20.70 6.82
N ASP A 125 -19.95 21.39 7.46
CA ASP A 125 -20.43 22.70 7.00
C ASP A 125 -19.41 23.81 7.30
N GLU A 126 -18.60 23.65 8.36
CA GLU A 126 -17.59 24.63 8.72
C GLU A 126 -16.45 24.70 7.70
N ALA A 127 -15.93 25.92 7.46
CA ALA A 127 -14.88 26.19 6.49
C ALA A 127 -13.46 25.88 7.03
N TYR A 128 -13.19 24.62 7.34
CA TYR A 128 -11.84 24.16 7.69
C TYR A 128 -10.91 24.18 6.47
N THR A 129 -9.75 24.83 6.58
CA THR A 129 -8.76 24.98 5.49
C THR A 129 -7.41 24.31 5.78
N ASP A 130 -7.35 23.46 6.80
CA ASP A 130 -6.13 22.84 7.33
C ASP A 130 -5.73 21.52 6.65
N TYR A 131 -6.22 21.26 5.43
CA TYR A 131 -5.95 20.05 4.63
C TYR A 131 -4.45 19.72 4.50
N THR A 132 -3.60 20.75 4.43
CA THR A 132 -2.14 20.62 4.26
C THR A 132 -1.36 20.76 5.55
N GLN A 133 -2.03 20.87 6.71
CA GLN A 133 -1.37 21.04 8.01
C GLN A 133 -1.31 19.74 8.79
N GLY A 134 -2.32 18.89 8.68
CA GLY A 134 -2.39 17.63 9.40
C GLY A 134 -3.79 17.04 9.40
N PHE A 135 -4.07 16.21 10.41
CA PHE A 135 -5.38 15.63 10.65
C PHE A 135 -5.72 15.67 12.13
N GLU A 136 -7.00 15.71 12.47
CA GLU A 136 -7.46 15.74 13.86
C GLU A 136 -8.20 14.44 14.21
N ILE A 137 -7.72 13.76 15.24
CA ILE A 137 -8.37 12.59 15.82
C ILE A 137 -9.56 13.07 16.66
N GLN A 138 -10.76 12.62 16.30
CA GLN A 138 -12.01 13.00 16.98
C GLN A 138 -12.28 12.11 18.21
N SER A 139 -11.26 11.93 19.05
CA SER A 139 -11.39 11.34 20.39
C SER A 139 -12.11 12.29 21.36
N PRO A 140 -12.53 11.81 22.56
CA PRO A 140 -13.14 12.67 23.58
C PRO A 140 -12.29 13.90 23.92
N GLU A 141 -10.96 13.71 24.01
CA GLU A 141 -9.97 14.78 23.97
C GLU A 141 -9.42 14.83 22.54
N LYS A 142 -9.75 15.88 21.79
CA LYS A 142 -9.36 16.00 20.38
C LYS A 142 -7.86 16.26 20.26
N ILE A 143 -7.21 15.58 19.33
CA ILE A 143 -5.77 15.67 19.12
C ILE A 143 -5.51 16.02 17.67
N PHE A 144 -4.85 17.17 17.42
CA PHE A 144 -4.37 17.52 16.10
C PHE A 144 -2.98 16.93 15.88
N ILE A 145 -2.83 16.17 14.80
CA ILE A 145 -1.60 15.52 14.37
C ILE A 145 -1.07 16.24 13.12
N PRO A 146 0.00 17.04 13.24
CA PRO A 146 0.62 17.67 12.08
C PRO A 146 1.15 16.63 11.09
N TRP A 147 1.10 16.95 9.80
CA TRP A 147 1.91 16.24 8.81
C TRP A 147 3.40 16.37 9.20
N GLY A 148 4.15 15.28 9.06
CA GLY A 148 5.51 15.19 9.62
C GLY A 148 5.60 14.51 10.98
N THR A 149 4.48 14.24 11.68
CA THR A 149 4.51 13.43 12.91
C THR A 149 4.99 12.01 12.60
N THR A 150 5.99 11.51 13.33
CA THR A 150 6.54 10.16 13.14
C THR A 150 5.55 9.09 13.57
N TYR A 151 5.70 7.87 13.01
CA TYR A 151 4.91 6.73 13.49
C TYR A 151 5.11 6.53 15.00
N GLU A 152 6.35 6.56 15.48
CA GLU A 152 6.65 6.40 16.92
C GLU A 152 5.90 7.41 17.79
N ALA A 153 5.92 8.70 17.44
CA ALA A 153 5.20 9.74 18.16
C ALA A 153 3.68 9.52 18.08
N LEU A 154 3.15 9.15 16.91
CA LEU A 154 1.73 8.87 16.75
C LEU A 154 1.26 7.70 17.63
N PHE A 155 2.03 6.60 17.67
CA PHE A 155 1.72 5.42 18.47
C PHE A 155 1.70 5.69 19.98
N GLN A 156 2.34 6.76 20.44
CA GLN A 156 2.29 7.20 21.84
C GLN A 156 1.05 8.07 22.15
N GLN A 157 0.44 8.69 21.14
CA GLN A 157 -0.64 9.67 21.31
C GLN A 157 -2.04 9.07 21.16
N THR A 158 -2.18 7.92 20.52
CA THR A 158 -3.50 7.31 20.28
C THR A 158 -3.43 5.78 20.24
N GLN A 159 -4.57 5.14 20.48
CA GLN A 159 -4.77 3.71 20.33
C GLN A 159 -5.27 3.35 18.93
N PHE A 160 -4.96 2.12 18.50
CA PHE A 160 -5.30 1.59 17.18
C PHE A 160 -6.01 0.23 17.28
N LYS A 161 -6.83 -0.08 16.26
CA LYS A 161 -7.26 -1.44 15.95
C LYS A 161 -6.24 -2.09 15.02
N GLU A 162 -5.83 -3.32 15.29
CA GLU A 162 -4.81 -4.00 14.48
C GLU A 162 -5.45 -4.96 13.46
N LYS A 163 -4.89 -5.00 12.26
CA LYS A 163 -5.25 -5.97 11.22
C LYS A 163 -4.03 -6.31 10.35
N GLY A 164 -3.35 -7.40 10.68
CA GLY A 164 -2.11 -7.78 10.02
C GLY A 164 -1.03 -6.72 10.28
N ILE A 165 -0.45 -6.16 9.21
CA ILE A 165 0.55 -5.10 9.29
C ILE A 165 -0.06 -3.67 9.30
N SER A 166 -1.38 -3.56 9.34
CA SER A 166 -2.09 -2.29 9.27
C SER A 166 -2.75 -1.93 10.60
N TYR A 167 -2.80 -0.64 10.90
CA TYR A 167 -3.34 -0.07 12.13
C TYR A 167 -4.46 0.91 11.77
N GLY A 168 -5.67 0.65 12.29
CA GLY A 168 -6.84 1.47 12.07
C GLY A 168 -7.07 2.42 13.24
N PHE A 169 -7.45 3.66 12.96
CA PHE A 169 -7.87 4.58 14.01
C PHE A 169 -9.17 4.09 14.64
N ILE A 170 -9.25 4.17 15.98
CA ILE A 170 -10.46 3.84 16.74
C ILE A 170 -11.50 4.94 16.58
N PHE A 171 -11.05 6.20 16.57
CA PHE A 171 -11.89 7.38 16.40
C PHE A 171 -11.87 7.89 14.95
N PRO A 172 -12.93 8.61 14.51
CA PRO A 172 -12.93 9.28 13.22
C PRO A 172 -11.78 10.29 13.08
N ILE A 173 -11.36 10.52 11.85
CA ILE A 173 -10.28 11.45 11.51
C ILE A 173 -10.85 12.60 10.68
N ARG A 174 -10.60 13.84 11.11
CA ARG A 174 -10.98 15.05 10.37
C ARG A 174 -9.77 15.61 9.61
N ILE A 175 -9.94 15.89 8.32
CA ILE A 175 -8.94 16.55 7.47
C ILE A 175 -9.65 17.63 6.67
N GLY A 176 -9.37 18.90 6.96
CA GLY A 176 -10.18 19.99 6.45
C GLY A 176 -11.65 19.76 6.79
N ARG A 177 -12.52 19.84 5.78
CA ARG A 177 -13.97 19.58 5.90
C ARG A 177 -14.34 18.10 5.87
N LEU A 178 -13.40 17.18 5.67
CA LEU A 178 -13.69 15.75 5.56
C LEU A 178 -13.59 15.09 6.93
N LEU A 179 -14.68 14.51 7.42
CA LEU A 179 -14.69 13.63 8.58
C LEU A 179 -14.80 12.19 8.10
N LEU A 180 -13.74 11.41 8.31
CA LEU A 180 -13.57 10.05 7.78
C LEU A 180 -13.62 9.03 8.92
N LYS A 181 -14.32 7.92 8.70
CA LYS A 181 -14.28 6.74 9.58
C LYS A 181 -13.46 5.63 8.92
N ASP A 182 -13.07 4.66 9.75
CA ASP A 182 -12.31 3.49 9.30
C ASP A 182 -11.04 3.86 8.52
N VAL A 183 -10.33 4.87 9.00
CA VAL A 183 -9.04 5.28 8.46
C VAL A 183 -7.96 4.33 8.98
N TRP A 184 -7.04 3.96 8.10
CA TRP A 184 -5.94 3.05 8.38
C TRP A 184 -4.60 3.64 7.94
N ILE A 185 -3.56 3.16 8.59
CA ILE A 185 -2.15 3.34 8.23
C ILE A 185 -1.48 1.98 8.11
N THR A 186 -0.48 1.89 7.24
CA THR A 186 0.47 0.77 7.21
C THR A 186 1.84 1.38 7.46
N PRO A 187 2.39 1.28 8.67
CA PRO A 187 3.66 1.90 9.00
C PRO A 187 4.78 1.33 8.14
N SER A 188 5.79 2.17 7.89
CA SER A 188 7.07 1.71 7.36
C SER A 188 7.74 0.78 8.38
N VAL A 189 8.70 -0.04 7.92
CA VAL A 189 9.59 -0.81 8.80
C VAL A 189 10.25 0.13 9.80
N ARG A 190 10.62 1.32 9.34
CA ARG A 190 11.09 2.42 10.18
C ARG A 190 9.92 3.17 10.82
N LYS A 191 10.01 3.37 12.13
CA LYS A 191 9.00 4.13 12.91
C LYS A 191 9.43 5.56 13.21
N ASP A 192 10.70 5.91 12.95
CA ASP A 192 11.28 7.24 13.13
C ASP A 192 10.99 8.18 11.95
N VAL A 193 10.16 7.77 10.98
CA VAL A 193 9.75 8.58 9.83
C VAL A 193 8.29 9.01 9.95
N PRO A 194 7.88 10.09 9.26
CA PRO A 194 6.51 10.57 9.25
C PRO A 194 5.49 9.58 8.71
N ILE A 195 4.22 9.83 9.04
CA ILE A 195 3.07 9.14 8.47
C ILE A 195 3.05 9.39 6.96
N LEU A 196 3.27 8.32 6.19
CA LEU A 196 3.41 8.42 4.73
C LEU A 196 2.06 8.42 4.02
N ALA A 197 1.11 7.65 4.54
CA ALA A 197 -0.19 7.48 3.92
C ALA A 197 -1.28 7.14 4.94
N LEU A 198 -2.40 7.84 4.81
CA LEU A 198 -3.69 7.42 5.36
C LEU A 198 -4.52 6.80 4.22
N TYR A 199 -5.31 5.78 4.52
CA TYR A 199 -6.25 5.23 3.56
C TYR A 199 -7.56 4.78 4.21
N THR A 200 -8.65 4.92 3.46
CA THR A 200 -9.98 4.43 3.82
C THR A 200 -10.78 4.07 2.57
N GLU A 201 -11.80 3.24 2.76
CA GLU A 201 -12.80 2.93 1.74
C GLU A 201 -14.04 3.77 2.04
N CYS A 202 -14.29 4.81 1.24
CA CYS A 202 -15.41 5.72 1.45
C CYS A 202 -16.69 5.17 0.80
N TYR A 203 -17.63 4.75 1.65
CA TYR A 203 -18.96 4.26 1.28
C TYR A 203 -19.97 5.40 1.30
N HIS A 204 -20.76 5.53 0.24
CA HIS A 204 -21.99 6.33 0.24
C HIS A 204 -23.20 5.39 0.41
N GLU A 205 -24.31 5.86 0.96
CA GLU A 205 -25.51 5.04 1.23
C GLU A 205 -26.11 4.36 -0.02
N SER A 206 -25.96 4.98 -1.18
CA SER A 206 -26.36 4.41 -2.48
C SER A 206 -25.42 3.31 -2.97
N ALA A 207 -24.21 3.21 -2.41
CA ALA A 207 -23.13 2.34 -2.85
C ALA A 207 -22.85 2.45 -4.36
N THR A 208 -22.77 3.69 -4.84
CA THR A 208 -22.43 4.10 -6.22
C THR A 208 -21.25 5.07 -6.21
N GLU A 209 -20.88 5.62 -7.37
CA GLU A 209 -19.82 6.63 -7.53
C GLU A 209 -20.09 7.98 -6.83
N LYS A 210 -21.19 8.10 -6.06
CA LYS A 210 -21.52 9.32 -5.32
C LYS A 210 -20.44 9.71 -4.32
N SER A 211 -19.84 8.75 -3.61
CA SER A 211 -18.71 9.06 -2.72
C SER A 211 -17.53 9.66 -3.46
N TYR A 212 -17.23 9.18 -4.67
CA TYR A 212 -16.19 9.76 -5.51
C TYR A 212 -16.55 11.20 -5.90
N GLN A 213 -17.78 11.44 -6.35
CA GLN A 213 -18.26 12.75 -6.79
C GLN A 213 -18.23 13.79 -5.66
N GLU A 214 -18.79 13.44 -4.49
CA GLU A 214 -18.88 14.32 -3.32
C GLU A 214 -17.50 14.67 -2.75
N LEU A 215 -16.63 13.67 -2.59
CA LEU A 215 -15.27 13.89 -2.07
C LEU A 215 -14.41 14.71 -3.05
N THR A 216 -14.48 14.40 -4.34
CA THR A 216 -13.73 15.15 -5.36
C THR A 216 -14.21 16.59 -5.46
N ALA A 217 -15.53 16.82 -5.41
CA ALA A 217 -16.09 18.18 -5.41
C ALA A 217 -15.62 18.97 -4.18
N THR A 218 -15.66 18.37 -2.99
CA THR A 218 -15.23 19.01 -1.74
C THR A 218 -13.75 19.41 -1.79
N LEU A 219 -12.87 18.54 -2.29
CA LEU A 219 -11.45 18.86 -2.41
C LEU A 219 -11.19 20.00 -3.41
N ARG A 220 -12.01 20.09 -4.47
CA ARG A 220 -11.88 21.12 -5.52
C ARG A 220 -12.26 22.52 -5.09
N GLU A 221 -13.05 22.67 -4.03
CA GLU A 221 -13.37 23.98 -3.46
C GLU A 221 -12.13 24.72 -2.97
N ASN A 222 -11.04 24.00 -2.67
CA ASN A 222 -9.78 24.55 -2.18
C ASN A 222 -8.84 25.02 -3.31
N GLN A 223 -9.38 25.74 -4.31
CA GLN A 223 -8.65 26.11 -5.54
C GLN A 223 -7.30 26.78 -5.28
N GLN A 224 -7.18 27.58 -4.21
CA GLN A 224 -5.94 28.29 -3.87
C GLN A 224 -4.81 27.35 -3.39
N LEU A 225 -5.15 26.17 -2.88
CA LEU A 225 -4.19 25.19 -2.37
C LEU A 225 -3.77 24.17 -3.45
N ILE A 226 -4.55 24.04 -4.53
CA ILE A 226 -4.32 23.05 -5.59
C ILE A 226 -3.08 23.43 -6.40
N ARG A 227 -2.07 22.55 -6.36
CA ARG A 227 -0.85 22.63 -7.18
C ARG A 227 -0.98 21.83 -8.47
N SER A 228 -1.67 20.69 -8.42
CA SER A 228 -2.02 19.91 -9.60
C SER A 228 -3.30 19.11 -9.36
N CYS A 229 -4.00 18.81 -10.45
CA CYS A 229 -5.18 17.94 -10.46
C CYS A 229 -5.13 17.11 -11.73
N VAL A 230 -5.01 15.79 -11.58
CA VAL A 230 -5.05 14.84 -12.69
C VAL A 230 -6.32 14.02 -12.57
N GLU A 231 -7.09 13.93 -13.65
CA GLU A 231 -8.21 13.01 -13.77
C GLU A 231 -7.92 11.99 -14.86
N GLU A 232 -8.09 10.71 -14.55
CA GLU A 232 -8.12 9.65 -15.55
C GLU A 232 -9.57 9.36 -15.89
N ARG A 233 -9.89 9.49 -17.18
CA ARG A 233 -11.23 9.25 -17.76
C ARG A 233 -11.18 8.43 -19.06
N ALA A 234 -10.00 7.99 -19.49
CA ALA A 234 -9.82 7.19 -20.69
C ALA A 234 -10.49 5.81 -20.55
N ASP A 235 -10.45 5.22 -19.35
CA ASP A 235 -11.26 4.05 -19.03
C ASP A 235 -12.63 4.48 -18.47
N PRO A 236 -13.75 4.27 -19.20
CA PRO A 236 -15.08 4.61 -18.70
C PRO A 236 -15.51 3.81 -17.46
N LYS A 237 -14.72 2.82 -17.06
CA LYS A 237 -14.95 1.97 -15.88
C LYS A 237 -14.08 2.36 -14.67
N LEU A 238 -13.17 3.30 -14.83
CA LEU A 238 -12.36 3.83 -13.75
C LEU A 238 -12.62 5.33 -13.61
N TYR A 239 -13.01 5.75 -12.42
CA TYR A 239 -12.91 7.14 -12.03
C TYR A 239 -11.72 7.30 -11.11
N GLN A 240 -10.72 8.04 -11.57
CA GLN A 240 -9.57 8.36 -10.75
C GLN A 240 -9.28 9.85 -10.79
N SER A 241 -9.08 10.42 -9.60
CA SER A 241 -8.61 11.77 -9.40
C SER A 241 -7.41 11.77 -8.46
N VAL A 242 -6.38 12.51 -8.81
CA VAL A 242 -5.24 12.80 -7.95
C VAL A 242 -5.14 14.31 -7.82
N LEU A 243 -5.37 14.83 -6.62
CA LEU A 243 -5.28 16.25 -6.29
C LEU A 243 -4.10 16.47 -5.36
N ARG A 244 -3.17 17.34 -5.78
CA ARG A 244 -2.03 17.73 -4.94
C ARG A 244 -2.30 19.10 -4.30
N LEU A 245 -2.47 19.10 -2.99
CA LEU A 245 -2.57 20.28 -2.14
C LEU A 245 -1.22 20.47 -1.45
N ASN A 246 -0.36 21.34 -1.98
CA ASN A 246 1.03 21.50 -1.53
C ASN A 246 1.82 20.17 -1.53
N MET A 247 2.33 19.73 -0.36
CA MET A 247 3.04 18.46 -0.19
C MET A 247 2.11 17.28 0.10
N THR A 248 0.80 17.50 0.19
CA THR A 248 -0.18 16.44 0.46
C THR A 248 -0.92 16.07 -0.82
N GLU A 249 -0.95 14.78 -1.15
CA GLU A 249 -1.70 14.22 -2.27
C GLU A 249 -2.95 13.50 -1.80
N PHE A 250 -4.07 13.79 -2.46
CA PHE A 250 -5.36 13.15 -2.26
C PHE A 250 -5.68 12.33 -3.51
N GLU A 251 -5.64 11.02 -3.39
CA GLU A 251 -5.96 10.08 -4.45
C GLU A 251 -7.31 9.42 -4.18
N LEU A 252 -8.21 9.52 -5.16
CA LEU A 252 -9.53 8.91 -5.17
C LEU A 252 -9.64 7.96 -6.33
N ARG A 253 -10.04 6.71 -6.09
CA ARG A 253 -10.32 5.72 -7.13
C ARG A 253 -11.66 5.04 -6.90
N TYR A 254 -12.51 5.05 -7.91
CA TYR A 254 -13.76 4.27 -7.94
C TYR A 254 -13.75 3.36 -9.15
N TYR A 255 -13.86 2.05 -8.89
CA TYR A 255 -13.93 1.03 -9.93
C TYR A 255 -15.39 0.69 -10.20
N ARG A 256 -15.86 1.00 -11.41
CA ARG A 256 -17.06 0.39 -11.93
C ARG A 256 -16.73 -1.04 -12.36
N HIS A 257 -17.79 -1.81 -12.51
CA HIS A 257 -17.67 -3.21 -12.88
C HIS A 257 -16.87 -3.41 -14.19
N ILE A 258 -15.79 -4.17 -14.10
CA ILE A 258 -14.97 -4.67 -15.21
C ILE A 258 -15.10 -6.21 -15.29
N ARG A 259 -14.69 -6.81 -16.41
CA ARG A 259 -14.91 -8.25 -16.67
C ARG A 259 -14.48 -9.15 -15.51
N ASP A 260 -13.36 -8.82 -14.87
CA ASP A 260 -12.71 -9.63 -13.85
C ASP A 260 -12.75 -9.02 -12.43
N ASP A 261 -13.43 -7.87 -12.23
CA ASP A 261 -13.60 -7.21 -10.92
C ASP A 261 -14.99 -6.57 -10.82
N PHE A 262 -15.74 -6.94 -9.79
CA PHE A 262 -17.06 -6.37 -9.55
C PHE A 262 -16.95 -4.99 -8.92
N ASP A 263 -17.91 -4.12 -9.24
CA ASP A 263 -18.01 -2.84 -8.55
C ASP A 263 -18.13 -3.12 -7.05
N ARG A 264 -17.33 -2.45 -6.22
CA ARG A 264 -17.33 -2.66 -4.76
C ARG A 264 -18.16 -1.62 -4.00
N GLY A 265 -18.65 -0.59 -4.69
CA GLY A 265 -19.61 0.38 -4.17
C GLY A 265 -18.98 1.38 -3.19
N TYR A 266 -17.68 1.60 -3.32
CA TYR A 266 -16.91 2.53 -2.51
C TYR A 266 -15.81 3.21 -3.32
N THR A 267 -15.37 4.35 -2.82
CA THR A 267 -14.19 5.05 -3.33
C THR A 267 -13.00 4.71 -2.47
N LYS A 268 -11.93 4.15 -3.05
CA LYS A 268 -10.63 4.07 -2.38
C LYS A 268 -10.12 5.49 -2.24
N PHE A 269 -9.91 5.92 -1.01
CA PHE A 269 -9.40 7.24 -0.70
C PHE A 269 -8.07 7.10 0.03
N SER A 270 -7.02 7.71 -0.52
CA SER A 270 -5.72 7.77 0.15
C SER A 270 -5.20 9.20 0.19
N ILE A 271 -4.59 9.54 1.31
CA ILE A 271 -3.98 10.84 1.57
C ILE A 271 -2.52 10.55 1.85
N ARG A 272 -1.62 11.12 1.07
CA ARG A 272 -0.19 10.82 1.13
C ARG A 272 0.62 12.08 1.28
N ASP A 273 1.72 11.95 2.01
CA ASP A 273 2.78 12.93 1.94
C ASP A 273 3.64 12.65 0.70
N THR A 274 3.90 13.69 -0.11
CA THR A 274 4.66 13.63 -1.36
C THR A 274 6.10 14.12 -1.23
N THR A 275 6.52 14.42 0.00
CA THR A 275 7.92 14.74 0.30
C THR A 275 8.78 13.51 0.02
N ASP A 276 9.98 13.74 -0.52
CA ASP A 276 10.92 12.65 -0.78
C ASP A 276 11.24 11.93 0.54
N TYR A 277 11.22 10.59 0.52
CA TYR A 277 11.48 9.81 1.73
C TYR A 277 12.86 10.13 2.33
N LEU A 278 13.85 10.44 1.48
CA LEU A 278 15.19 10.82 1.95
C LEU A 278 15.18 12.12 2.75
N ASP A 279 14.27 13.04 2.47
CA ASP A 279 14.15 14.29 3.23
C ASP A 279 13.62 14.05 4.66
N TYR A 280 13.05 12.88 4.95
CA TYR A 280 12.66 12.50 6.31
C TYR A 280 13.75 11.83 7.11
N VAL A 281 14.74 11.23 6.44
CA VAL A 281 15.79 10.46 7.12
C VAL A 281 17.05 11.30 7.27
N ILE A 282 16.92 12.45 7.94
CA ILE A 282 18.03 13.35 8.25
C ILE A 282 18.68 13.02 9.59
N ASN A 283 19.93 13.43 9.78
CA ASN A 283 20.64 13.35 11.06
C ASN A 283 20.90 14.76 11.61
N GLU A 284 19.82 15.53 11.81
CA GLU A 284 19.89 16.96 12.17
C GLU A 284 20.85 17.26 13.34
N PRO A 285 20.84 16.49 14.46
CA PRO A 285 21.73 16.77 15.59
C PRO A 285 23.22 16.66 15.23
N TYR A 286 23.57 15.85 14.23
CA TYR A 286 24.94 15.76 13.74
C TYR A 286 25.21 16.72 12.58
N GLU A 287 24.28 16.84 11.63
CA GLU A 287 24.44 17.69 10.44
C GLU A 287 24.70 19.16 10.79
N SER A 288 24.07 19.67 11.86
CA SER A 288 24.25 21.05 12.35
C SER A 288 25.69 21.32 12.81
N GLN A 289 26.33 20.36 13.47
CA GLN A 289 27.69 20.48 14.02
C GLN A 289 28.78 19.83 13.16
N LEU A 290 28.42 19.17 12.04
CA LEU A 290 29.34 18.47 11.15
C LEU A 290 30.55 19.33 10.73
N VAL A 291 31.75 18.77 10.90
CA VAL A 291 33.03 19.32 10.44
C VAL A 291 33.79 18.27 9.63
N ILE A 292 34.14 18.60 8.39
CA ILE A 292 34.91 17.72 7.52
C ILE A 292 36.40 17.97 7.80
N SER A 293 36.99 17.13 8.66
CA SER A 293 38.40 17.24 9.08
C SER A 293 39.35 16.74 8.00
N ASP A 294 39.08 15.54 7.48
CA ASP A 294 39.78 14.98 6.32
C ASP A 294 38.82 14.09 5.51
N TYR A 295 39.19 13.74 4.28
CA TYR A 295 38.32 12.96 3.39
C TYR A 295 39.06 12.19 2.29
N LEU A 296 38.40 11.15 1.80
CA LEU A 296 38.78 10.35 0.65
C LEU A 296 37.64 10.33 -0.35
N VAL A 297 37.90 10.79 -1.57
CA VAL A 297 36.96 10.69 -2.70
C VAL A 297 37.14 9.35 -3.40
N ILE A 298 36.02 8.71 -3.72
CA ILE A 298 35.91 7.50 -4.52
C ILE A 298 35.06 7.85 -5.75
N GLU A 299 35.67 7.77 -6.94
CA GLU A 299 35.04 8.14 -8.22
C GLU A 299 34.08 7.04 -8.70
N ALA A 300 33.00 6.83 -7.93
CA ALA A 300 31.88 5.95 -8.26
C ALA A 300 30.60 6.40 -7.56
N GLN A 301 29.48 5.90 -8.08
CA GLN A 301 28.14 6.07 -7.55
C GLN A 301 27.59 4.72 -7.06
N ASP A 302 26.44 4.76 -6.40
CA ASP A 302 25.65 3.59 -6.02
C ASP A 302 26.47 2.55 -5.23
N LEU A 303 27.33 3.01 -4.31
CA LEU A 303 28.10 2.13 -3.43
C LEU A 303 27.32 1.72 -2.18
N ILE A 304 26.42 2.58 -1.70
CA ILE A 304 25.56 2.30 -0.54
C ILE A 304 24.29 1.58 -1.01
N LYS A 305 24.32 0.25 -0.95
CA LYS A 305 23.21 -0.61 -1.41
C LYS A 305 22.14 -0.90 -0.35
N MET A 306 22.36 -0.50 0.90
CA MET A 306 21.36 -0.68 1.96
C MET A 306 20.12 0.16 1.65
N ASP A 307 18.94 -0.46 1.83
CA ASP A 307 17.68 0.22 1.65
C ASP A 307 17.47 1.20 2.82
N TYR A 308 17.32 2.48 2.49
CA TYR A 308 17.14 3.52 3.51
C TYR A 308 15.72 3.53 4.09
N THR A 309 14.78 2.83 3.43
CA THR A 309 13.39 2.70 3.87
C THR A 309 13.19 1.62 4.94
N ASP A 310 14.13 0.69 5.08
CA ASP A 310 14.14 -0.34 6.12
C ASP A 310 15.26 -0.15 7.15
N ASN A 311 16.39 0.45 6.76
CA ASN A 311 17.56 0.56 7.61
C ASN A 311 17.73 1.96 8.19
N SER A 312 17.59 2.06 9.51
CA SER A 312 17.64 3.34 10.24
C SER A 312 19.01 4.02 10.24
N ILE A 313 20.10 3.28 9.96
CA ILE A 313 21.47 3.84 9.92
C ILE A 313 21.69 4.69 8.67
N VAL A 314 20.95 4.40 7.59
CA VAL A 314 21.07 5.13 6.33
C VAL A 314 20.22 6.39 6.44
N LYS A 315 20.89 7.51 6.24
CA LYS A 315 20.33 8.86 6.27
C LYS A 315 20.60 9.55 4.94
N ARG A 316 19.99 10.71 4.74
CA ARG A 316 20.28 11.60 3.62
C ARG A 316 21.72 12.11 3.69
N ARG A 317 22.33 12.35 2.53
CA ARG A 317 23.63 13.03 2.41
C ARG A 317 23.55 14.44 3.03
N PRO A 318 24.41 14.78 4.00
CA PRO A 318 24.40 16.08 4.67
C PRO A 318 24.57 17.27 3.70
N PRO A 319 23.87 18.40 3.91
CA PRO A 319 23.99 19.59 3.06
C PRO A 319 25.43 20.10 2.90
N LYS A 320 26.20 20.18 3.99
CA LYS A 320 27.63 20.59 3.95
C LYS A 320 28.49 19.70 3.05
N ILE A 321 28.14 18.42 2.91
CA ILE A 321 28.84 17.48 2.01
C ILE A 321 28.39 17.71 0.56
N LYS A 322 27.10 17.94 0.31
CA LYS A 322 26.56 18.28 -1.03
C LYS A 322 27.12 19.61 -1.56
N GLU A 323 27.32 20.59 -0.69
CA GLU A 323 27.88 21.89 -1.07
C GLU A 323 29.36 21.82 -1.47
N LYS A 324 30.13 20.93 -0.84
CA LYS A 324 31.58 20.81 -1.04
C LYS A 324 31.98 19.82 -2.13
N PHE A 325 31.17 18.79 -2.38
CA PHE A 325 31.51 17.68 -3.26
C PHE A 325 30.40 17.42 -4.28
N ARG A 326 30.75 16.86 -5.45
CA ARG A 326 29.77 16.55 -6.50
C ARG A 326 28.88 15.39 -6.05
N ASP A 327 27.61 15.42 -6.46
CA ASP A 327 26.64 14.36 -6.12
C ASP A 327 27.07 12.97 -6.65
N ALA A 328 27.72 12.94 -7.80
CA ALA A 328 28.21 11.71 -8.42
C ALA A 328 29.47 11.10 -7.75
N GLN A 329 30.01 11.75 -6.72
CA GLN A 329 31.18 11.26 -5.99
C GLN A 329 30.74 10.59 -4.69
N SER A 330 31.28 9.39 -4.46
CA SER A 330 31.26 8.75 -3.15
C SER A 330 32.41 9.26 -2.30
N LEU A 331 32.21 9.31 -0.98
CA LEU A 331 33.16 9.93 -0.06
C LEU A 331 33.20 9.16 1.25
N ILE A 332 34.39 9.03 1.80
CA ILE A 332 34.62 8.72 3.22
C ILE A 332 35.18 9.98 3.85
N TRP A 333 34.64 10.42 4.98
CA TRP A 333 35.18 11.58 5.71
C TRP A 333 35.37 11.29 7.19
N THR A 334 36.30 12.00 7.79
CA THR A 334 36.47 12.05 9.24
C THR A 334 35.97 13.39 9.76
N ASP A 335 35.32 13.33 10.92
CA ASP A 335 34.99 14.48 11.74
C ASP A 335 35.68 14.28 13.08
N ASP A 336 36.92 14.77 13.20
CA ASP A 336 37.72 14.57 14.40
C ASP A 336 37.21 15.42 15.57
N LEU A 337 36.50 16.52 15.31
CA LEU A 337 35.89 17.37 16.33
C LEU A 337 34.72 16.64 17.02
N ASN A 338 33.84 16.01 16.23
CA ASN A 338 32.69 15.27 16.74
C ASN A 338 32.97 13.77 16.93
N HIS A 339 34.21 13.33 16.68
CA HIS A 339 34.67 11.94 16.74
C HIS A 339 33.85 10.97 15.89
N LYS A 340 33.48 11.36 14.66
CA LYS A 340 32.71 10.53 13.72
C LYS A 340 33.51 10.15 12.48
N ILE A 341 33.11 9.05 11.86
CA ILE A 341 33.49 8.69 10.49
C ILE A 341 32.20 8.56 9.67
N GLY A 342 32.18 9.19 8.51
CA GLY A 342 31.04 9.15 7.61
C GLY A 342 31.36 8.56 6.24
N PHE A 343 30.34 8.00 5.62
CA PHE A 343 30.35 7.39 4.30
C PHE A 343 29.18 7.96 3.51
N THR A 344 29.37 8.33 2.25
CA THR A 344 28.28 8.76 1.38
C THR A 344 28.48 8.25 -0.04
N SER A 345 27.36 7.98 -0.69
CA SER A 345 27.26 7.63 -2.10
C SER A 345 25.90 8.13 -2.58
N ASP A 346 25.88 8.82 -3.72
CA ASP A 346 24.71 9.53 -4.23
C ASP A 346 24.10 10.48 -3.19
N ASP A 347 22.83 10.32 -2.86
CA ASP A 347 22.05 11.11 -1.91
C ASP A 347 21.96 10.48 -0.51
N ARG A 348 22.71 9.40 -0.26
CA ARG A 348 22.69 8.65 1.00
C ARG A 348 23.99 8.83 1.77
N ALA A 349 23.89 8.77 3.09
CA ALA A 349 25.01 8.79 4.00
C ALA A 349 24.79 7.88 5.21
N ILE A 350 25.90 7.46 5.80
CA ILE A 350 25.96 6.67 7.01
C ILE A 350 27.07 7.26 7.87
N VAL A 351 26.82 7.39 9.17
CA VAL A 351 27.75 8.02 10.10
C VAL A 351 27.85 7.15 11.34
N PHE A 352 29.08 6.89 11.77
CA PHE A 352 29.39 6.08 12.94
C PHE A 352 30.30 6.85 13.90
N ASP A 353 30.20 6.52 15.18
CA ASP A 353 31.21 6.89 16.17
C ASP A 353 32.55 6.24 15.86
N LYS A 354 33.61 7.05 15.79
CA LYS A 354 34.98 6.56 15.55
C LYS A 354 35.45 5.60 16.65
N ALA A 355 34.93 5.76 17.87
CA ALA A 355 35.21 4.89 19.01
C ALA A 355 34.54 3.52 18.89
N ASP A 356 33.40 3.41 18.21
CA ASP A 356 32.66 2.16 18.02
C ASP A 356 33.30 1.25 16.97
N ILE A 357 34.09 1.83 16.06
CA ILE A 357 34.78 1.12 14.98
C ILE A 357 36.10 0.55 15.50
N GLU A 358 36.26 -0.76 15.45
CA GLU A 358 37.53 -1.43 15.74
C GLU A 358 38.45 -1.39 14.51
N SER A 359 37.92 -1.86 13.39
CA SER A 359 38.64 -2.00 12.12
C SER A 359 37.66 -1.98 10.94
N PHE A 360 38.23 -1.96 9.74
CA PHE A 360 37.50 -2.18 8.51
C PHE A 360 37.93 -3.50 7.89
N THR A 361 37.02 -4.16 7.19
CA THR A 361 37.33 -5.30 6.33
C THR A 361 37.01 -4.94 4.90
N LEU A 362 37.98 -5.07 4.01
CA LEU A 362 37.76 -5.02 2.57
C LEU A 362 37.85 -6.44 2.01
N ALA A 363 36.69 -7.00 1.65
CA ALA A 363 36.60 -8.33 1.07
C ALA A 363 36.39 -8.24 -0.44
N ASN A 364 37.30 -8.85 -1.19
CA ASN A 364 37.20 -9.02 -2.63
C ASN A 364 36.84 -10.48 -2.93
N ILE A 365 35.57 -10.70 -3.27
CA ILE A 365 34.95 -12.03 -3.35
C ILE A 365 34.72 -12.39 -4.81
N GLU A 366 35.28 -13.51 -5.24
CA GLU A 366 35.01 -14.16 -6.51
C GLU A 366 34.07 -15.36 -6.30
N THR A 367 33.08 -15.52 -7.18
CA THR A 367 32.08 -16.59 -7.12
C THR A 367 31.93 -17.28 -8.48
N THR A 368 31.61 -18.57 -8.49
CA THR A 368 31.40 -19.33 -9.75
C THR A 368 30.16 -18.87 -10.52
N ARG A 369 29.17 -18.23 -9.87
CA ARG A 369 27.87 -17.84 -10.46
C ARG A 369 27.77 -16.39 -10.94
N ARG A 370 28.89 -15.69 -11.13
CA ARG A 370 28.98 -14.31 -11.68
C ARG A 370 28.56 -13.17 -10.73
N HIS A 371 28.59 -13.39 -9.42
CA HIS A 371 28.34 -12.34 -8.41
C HIS A 371 29.62 -11.83 -7.74
N ASN A 372 30.68 -11.68 -8.54
CA ASN A 372 31.97 -11.18 -8.08
C ASN A 372 31.81 -9.73 -7.59
N ARG A 373 32.32 -9.44 -6.39
CA ARG A 373 32.08 -8.16 -5.74
C ARG A 373 33.24 -7.76 -4.84
N SER A 374 33.39 -6.46 -4.65
CA SER A 374 34.28 -5.89 -3.66
C SER A 374 33.42 -5.17 -2.62
N SER A 375 33.68 -5.40 -1.34
CA SER A 375 32.89 -4.83 -0.24
C SER A 375 33.78 -4.22 0.83
N LEU A 376 33.35 -3.08 1.38
CA LEU A 376 33.93 -2.46 2.55
C LEU A 376 32.95 -2.57 3.71
N SER A 377 33.37 -3.24 4.78
CA SER A 377 32.57 -3.47 5.98
C SER A 377 33.24 -2.91 7.21
N ILE A 378 32.42 -2.49 8.17
CA ILE A 378 32.82 -2.00 9.48
C ILE A 378 32.75 -3.15 10.48
N CYS A 379 33.85 -3.36 11.20
CA CYS A 379 33.92 -4.25 12.35
C CYS A 379 33.85 -3.41 13.62
N PHE A 380 32.92 -3.74 14.51
CA PHE A 380 32.68 -2.99 15.74
C PHE A 380 33.53 -3.52 16.90
N VAL A 381 33.87 -2.62 17.83
CA VAL A 381 34.54 -2.98 19.09
C VAL A 381 33.66 -3.91 19.93
N ASP A 382 32.35 -3.65 19.96
CA ASP A 382 31.37 -4.56 20.56
C ASP A 382 31.18 -5.78 19.67
N LYS A 383 31.70 -6.93 20.14
CA LYS A 383 31.65 -8.21 19.42
C LYS A 383 30.23 -8.79 19.28
N ASN A 384 29.24 -8.23 19.97
CA ASN A 384 27.84 -8.61 19.78
C ASN A 384 27.17 -7.89 18.60
N LYS A 385 27.78 -6.82 18.06
CA LYS A 385 27.28 -6.14 16.87
C LYS A 385 27.79 -6.86 15.62
N GLU A 386 26.87 -7.18 14.71
CA GLU A 386 27.24 -7.70 13.40
C GLU A 386 27.99 -6.65 12.58
N ALA A 387 28.91 -7.11 11.72
CA ALA A 387 29.62 -6.22 10.81
C ALA A 387 28.64 -5.61 9.79
N ILE A 388 28.84 -4.34 9.45
CA ILE A 388 27.98 -3.63 8.49
C ILE A 388 28.77 -3.32 7.23
N THR A 389 28.29 -3.82 6.09
CA THR A 389 28.82 -3.46 4.77
C THR A 389 28.33 -2.07 4.37
N VAL A 390 29.24 -1.10 4.31
CA VAL A 390 28.93 0.30 3.96
C VAL A 390 29.04 0.57 2.47
N PHE A 391 30.01 -0.03 1.79
CA PHE A 391 30.14 0.06 0.33
C PHE A 391 30.16 -1.33 -0.30
N LEU A 392 29.43 -1.47 -1.40
CA LEU A 392 29.45 -2.63 -2.27
C LEU A 392 29.69 -2.18 -3.71
N ALA A 393 30.73 -2.73 -4.34
CA ALA A 393 31.19 -2.37 -5.66
C ALA A 393 31.47 -3.61 -6.51
N GLU A 394 31.79 -3.38 -7.78
CA GLU A 394 32.30 -4.42 -8.66
C GLU A 394 33.61 -5.02 -8.13
N HIS A 395 33.89 -6.25 -8.53
CA HIS A 395 35.11 -6.97 -8.18
C HIS A 395 36.37 -6.14 -8.51
N HIS A 396 37.39 -6.22 -7.65
CA HIS A 396 38.62 -5.43 -7.68
C HIS A 396 38.49 -3.89 -7.49
N PHE A 397 37.29 -3.32 -7.52
CA PHE A 397 37.12 -1.87 -7.55
C PHE A 397 37.67 -1.14 -6.32
N LEU A 398 37.44 -1.67 -5.11
CA LEU A 398 37.82 -0.98 -3.87
C LEU A 398 39.29 -1.23 -3.47
N ILE A 399 39.99 -2.19 -4.08
CA ILE A 399 41.37 -2.58 -3.73
C ILE A 399 42.33 -1.38 -3.70
N PRO A 400 42.34 -0.45 -4.68
CA PRO A 400 43.26 0.69 -4.68
C PRO A 400 43.05 1.68 -3.52
N TYR A 401 41.97 1.52 -2.74
CA TYR A 401 41.62 2.42 -1.64
C TYR A 401 42.00 1.86 -0.26
N VAL A 402 42.47 0.61 -0.13
CA VAL A 402 42.82 -0.03 1.17
C VAL A 402 43.74 0.86 2.02
N ASP A 403 44.92 1.22 1.51
CA ASP A 403 45.89 2.02 2.25
C ASP A 403 45.42 3.45 2.49
N LYS A 404 44.62 3.99 1.56
CA LYS A 404 44.06 5.34 1.69
C LYS A 404 43.02 5.40 2.80
N ILE A 405 42.17 4.38 2.93
CA ILE A 405 41.20 4.23 4.01
C ILE A 405 41.93 4.07 5.34
N LYS A 406 42.96 3.21 5.40
CA LYS A 406 43.78 3.01 6.60
C LYS A 406 44.42 4.33 7.07
N THR A 407 44.98 5.09 6.14
CA THR A 407 45.61 6.39 6.41
C THR A 407 44.59 7.42 6.91
N LEU A 408 43.46 7.58 6.19
CA LEU A 408 42.41 8.53 6.53
C LEU A 408 41.80 8.24 7.91
N THR A 409 41.41 6.99 8.14
CA THR A 409 40.62 6.63 9.33
C THR A 409 41.48 6.37 10.56
N GLN A 410 42.78 6.12 10.37
CA GLN A 410 43.73 5.68 11.40
C GLN A 410 43.26 4.38 12.09
N LYS A 411 42.48 3.55 11.38
CA LYS A 411 42.03 2.23 11.81
C LYS A 411 42.68 1.17 10.93
N GLU A 412 42.82 -0.04 11.46
CA GLU A 412 43.26 -1.17 10.65
C GLU A 412 42.25 -1.46 9.54
N VAL A 413 42.76 -1.83 8.35
CA VAL A 413 41.96 -2.31 7.23
C VAL A 413 42.47 -3.70 6.88
N LEU A 414 41.67 -4.73 7.19
CA LEU A 414 41.94 -6.11 6.85
C LEU A 414 41.52 -6.37 5.40
N PHE A 415 42.46 -6.76 4.56
CA PHE A 415 42.17 -7.13 3.17
C PHE A 415 42.00 -8.65 3.07
N LEU A 416 40.87 -9.09 2.52
CA LEU A 416 40.55 -10.50 2.30
C LEU A 416 40.31 -10.73 0.81
N GLU A 417 40.96 -11.74 0.26
CA GLU A 417 40.71 -12.25 -1.08
C GLU A 417 40.10 -13.64 -0.94
N GLU A 418 38.84 -13.78 -1.35
CA GLU A 418 38.05 -14.98 -1.14
C GLU A 418 37.51 -15.52 -2.45
N TYR A 419 37.62 -16.84 -2.63
CA TYR A 419 36.99 -17.58 -3.71
C TYR A 419 35.93 -18.50 -3.13
N ILE A 420 34.67 -18.30 -3.53
CA ILE A 420 33.53 -19.10 -3.07
C ILE A 420 33.06 -19.99 -4.23
N GLU A 421 33.22 -21.29 -4.06
CA GLU A 421 32.68 -22.30 -4.96
C GLU A 421 31.23 -22.59 -4.57
N ASP A 422 30.27 -22.00 -5.30
CA ASP A 422 28.84 -22.28 -5.07
C ASP A 422 28.50 -23.70 -5.53
N VAL A 423 28.27 -24.62 -4.57
CA VAL A 423 27.79 -26.00 -4.82
C VAL A 423 26.36 -26.02 -5.37
#